data_AF-A0AAW1M412-F1
#
_entry.id   AF-A0AAW1M412-F1
#
_cell.length_a   1.000
_cell.length_b   1.000
_cell.length_c   1.000
_cell.angle_alpha   90.00
_cell.angle_beta   90.00
_cell.angle_gamma   90.00
#
_symmetry.space_group_name_H-M   'P 1'
#
loop_
_entity.id
_entity.type
_entity.pdbx_description
1 polymer ?
#
loop_
_entity_poly.entity_id
_entity_poly.type
_entity_poly.pdbx_seq_one_letter_code
_entity_poly.pdbx_strand_id
1 'polypeptide(L)'
;MYQQESGLFDFRRMDTLLLILDRRDDPVTPLLNQWTYQAMVHELIGVQDNKVDLRTVGKPEKDQQEVVLSSEQDAFFKANMYENFGDIGMNIKRMVDEFQQIAKSNQNIQTIEDMAKFVDNYPEYRRMHGNVSKHVTLVTEMSKIVEERKLMLVSQTEQELACNGGQAAAFEAVTNLLNNDNVSDIDRLRLVMLYALRYEKESPVELMQLFNKLATKSAKYKTGLVQFLLKQAGVDRRTGDLFGNRDLFNIARNMARGLKGVENVYTQHQPLLFQTMENISKGRLKDVDYPFVGTHFQQGRPHDVVIFIVGGTTYEESRAVALLNASNSGIRFILGGTTILNSKGFLKDLEEAHKLIRSNNIVV
;
A
#
# COMPACT_ATOMS: atom_id res chain seq x y z
N MET A 1 -11.10 -15.16 -33.78
CA MET A 1 -11.85 -14.24 -34.66
C MET A 1 -12.49 -13.22 -33.72
N TYR A 2 -11.93 -12.01 -33.60
CA TYR A 2 -12.51 -10.98 -32.73
C TYR A 2 -13.77 -10.44 -33.42
N GLN A 3 -14.94 -10.61 -32.81
CA GLN A 3 -16.16 -9.95 -33.28
C GLN A 3 -16.05 -8.46 -32.97
N GLN A 4 -16.00 -7.62 -34.00
CA GLN A 4 -16.14 -6.18 -33.83
C GLN A 4 -17.63 -5.86 -33.61
N GLU A 5 -18.01 -5.60 -32.36
CA GLU A 5 -19.34 -5.07 -32.05
C GLU A 5 -19.36 -3.56 -32.33
N SER A 6 -19.81 -3.20 -33.53
CA SER A 6 -20.04 -1.81 -33.91
C SER A 6 -21.19 -1.21 -33.09
N GLY A 7 -20.89 -0.18 -32.29
CA GLY A 7 -21.89 0.59 -31.52
C GLY A 7 -21.71 0.57 -30.00
N LEU A 8 -20.93 -0.37 -29.43
CA LEU A 8 -20.67 -0.43 -27.98
C LEU A 8 -20.03 0.84 -27.40
N PHE A 9 -19.29 1.58 -28.22
CA PHE A 9 -18.58 2.80 -27.84
C PHE A 9 -19.13 4.06 -28.50
N ASP A 10 -20.34 4.02 -29.05
CA ASP A 10 -21.01 5.19 -29.63
C ASP A 10 -21.65 6.08 -28.55
N PHE A 11 -20.78 6.60 -27.68
CA PHE A 11 -21.16 7.54 -26.62
C PHE A 11 -20.98 8.97 -27.07
N ARG A 12 -21.68 9.92 -26.43
CA ARG A 12 -21.33 11.34 -26.55
C ARG A 12 -19.86 11.49 -26.15
N ARG A 13 -19.03 12.00 -27.06
CA ARG A 13 -17.58 12.16 -26.81
C ARG A 13 -17.37 12.95 -25.51
N MET A 14 -16.86 12.27 -24.49
CA MET A 14 -16.34 12.87 -23.27
C MET A 14 -14.81 12.78 -23.34
N ASP A 15 -14.12 13.80 -22.84
CA ASP A 15 -12.66 13.82 -22.78
C ASP A 15 -12.18 12.92 -21.64
N THR A 16 -12.30 11.60 -21.85
CA THR A 16 -11.86 10.55 -20.95
C THR A 16 -10.49 10.05 -21.37
N LEU A 17 -9.53 10.07 -20.44
CA LEU A 17 -8.19 9.52 -20.63
C LEU A 17 -8.10 8.13 -20.01
N LEU A 18 -7.72 7.12 -20.80
CA LEU A 18 -7.29 5.82 -20.27
C LEU A 18 -5.76 5.81 -20.17
N LEU A 19 -5.24 5.76 -18.94
CA LEU A 19 -3.82 5.62 -18.65
C LEU A 19 -3.51 4.17 -18.28
N ILE A 20 -2.63 3.53 -19.04
CA ILE A 20 -2.14 2.18 -18.75
C ILE A 20 -0.72 2.30 -18.20
N LEU A 21 -0.50 1.75 -17.00
CA LEU A 21 0.79 1.75 -16.32
C LEU A 21 1.27 0.31 -16.07
N ASP A 22 2.57 0.14 -15.90
CA ASP A 22 3.16 -1.14 -15.52
C ASP A 22 3.67 -1.05 -14.07
N ARG A 23 3.35 -2.05 -13.24
CA ARG A 23 3.81 -2.10 -11.84
C ARG A 23 5.34 -2.00 -11.72
N ARG A 24 6.09 -2.42 -12.74
CA ARG A 24 7.56 -2.32 -12.80
C ARG A 24 8.07 -0.89 -12.79
N ASP A 25 7.27 0.11 -13.13
CA ASP A 25 7.66 1.52 -13.04
C ASP A 25 7.79 2.01 -11.59
N ASP A 26 7.03 1.40 -10.67
CA ASP A 26 7.08 1.68 -9.24
C ASP A 26 7.00 0.38 -8.43
N PRO A 27 8.14 -0.33 -8.27
CA PRO A 27 8.25 -1.49 -7.39
C PRO A 27 8.38 -1.10 -5.91
N VAL A 28 8.52 0.19 -5.57
CA VAL A 28 8.74 0.64 -4.19
C VAL A 28 7.43 0.62 -3.41
N THR A 29 6.36 1.22 -3.95
CA THR A 29 5.05 1.28 -3.30
C THR A 29 4.57 -0.06 -2.72
N PRO A 30 4.56 -1.18 -3.47
CA PRO A 30 4.11 -2.47 -2.91
C PRO A 30 5.08 -3.09 -1.89
N LEU A 31 6.32 -2.60 -1.75
CA LEU A 31 7.32 -3.10 -0.79
C LEU A 31 7.30 -2.36 0.56
N LEU A 32 6.55 -1.27 0.71
CA LEU A 32 6.56 -0.46 1.93
C LEU A 32 5.54 -0.94 2.96
N ASN A 33 5.87 -0.84 4.25
CA ASN A 33 4.89 -1.02 5.32
C ASN A 33 3.86 0.11 5.25
N GLN A 34 2.61 -0.24 5.54
CA GLN A 34 1.48 0.67 5.41
C GLN A 34 0.94 1.02 6.79
N TRP A 35 0.61 2.30 7.00
CA TRP A 35 0.17 2.84 8.28
C TRP A 35 -1.19 3.54 8.22
N THR A 36 -1.90 3.39 7.09
CA THR A 36 -3.28 3.87 6.95
C THR A 36 -4.23 2.69 7.06
N TYR A 37 -5.40 2.88 7.65
CA TYR A 37 -6.15 1.76 8.20
C TYR A 37 -6.41 0.61 7.22
N GLN A 38 -6.99 0.88 6.05
CA GLN A 38 -7.28 -0.15 5.05
C GLN A 38 -6.00 -0.81 4.51
N ALA A 39 -4.98 0.00 4.21
CA ALA A 39 -3.72 -0.48 3.65
C ALA A 39 -2.96 -1.35 4.66
N MET A 40 -2.96 -0.96 5.93
CA MET A 40 -2.32 -1.69 7.02
C MET A 40 -3.00 -3.03 7.30
N VAL A 41 -4.34 -3.08 7.30
CA VAL A 41 -5.08 -4.35 7.43
C VAL A 41 -4.71 -5.30 6.29
N HIS A 42 -4.68 -4.82 5.04
CA HIS A 42 -4.31 -5.66 3.90
C HIS A 42 -2.84 -6.09 3.91
N GLU A 43 -1.94 -5.24 4.38
CA GLU A 43 -0.50 -5.53 4.47
C GLU A 43 -0.18 -6.57 5.55
N LEU A 44 -0.79 -6.44 6.74
CA LEU A 44 -0.47 -7.29 7.88
C LEU A 44 -1.30 -8.58 7.94
N ILE A 45 -2.60 -8.48 7.67
CA ILE A 45 -3.58 -9.56 7.84
C ILE A 45 -4.03 -10.11 6.48
N GLY A 46 -4.30 -9.22 5.53
CA GLY A 46 -4.85 -9.54 4.23
C GLY A 46 -6.34 -9.22 4.13
N VAL A 47 -6.74 -8.71 2.96
CA VAL A 47 -8.13 -8.47 2.59
C VAL A 47 -8.37 -9.20 1.28
N GLN A 48 -9.37 -10.08 1.23
CA GLN A 48 -9.78 -10.82 0.05
C GLN A 48 -11.29 -10.69 -0.11
N ASP A 49 -11.76 -10.21 -1.26
CA ASP A 49 -13.19 -10.00 -1.52
C ASP A 49 -13.90 -9.20 -0.41
N ASN A 50 -13.23 -8.14 0.08
CA ASN A 50 -13.67 -7.31 1.21
C ASN A 50 -13.82 -8.06 2.55
N LYS A 51 -13.20 -9.23 2.69
CA LYS A 51 -13.17 -10.02 3.92
C LYS A 51 -11.76 -10.11 4.49
N VAL A 52 -11.71 -10.19 5.81
CA VAL A 52 -10.49 -10.45 6.59
C VAL A 52 -10.70 -11.75 7.36
N ASP A 53 -9.77 -12.68 7.22
CA ASP A 53 -9.75 -13.92 7.98
C ASP A 53 -8.95 -13.72 9.28
N LEU A 54 -9.63 -13.68 10.42
CA LEU A 54 -9.02 -13.49 11.73
C LEU A 54 -8.29 -14.73 12.24
N ARG A 55 -8.46 -15.89 11.61
CA ARG A 55 -7.68 -17.11 11.93
C ARG A 55 -6.21 -16.97 11.58
N THR A 56 -5.84 -16.02 10.72
CA THR A 56 -4.45 -15.78 10.35
C THR A 56 -3.66 -15.05 11.44
N VAL A 57 -4.35 -14.40 12.38
CA VAL A 57 -3.76 -13.55 13.42
C VAL A 57 -4.12 -13.98 14.84
N GLY A 58 -5.10 -14.86 15.02
CA GLY A 58 -5.47 -15.36 16.33
C GLY A 58 -6.27 -16.66 16.30
N LYS A 59 -6.90 -16.97 17.42
CA LYS A 59 -7.85 -18.09 17.55
C LYS A 59 -9.24 -17.53 17.85
N PRO A 60 -9.90 -16.91 16.86
CA PRO A 60 -11.24 -16.35 17.06
C PRO A 60 -12.26 -17.45 17.39
N GLU A 61 -13.35 -17.07 18.05
CA GLU A 61 -14.52 -17.93 18.20
C GLU A 61 -15.08 -18.32 16.82
N LYS A 62 -15.81 -19.45 16.73
CA LYS A 62 -16.25 -20.03 15.45
C LYS A 62 -17.09 -19.08 14.59
N ASP A 63 -17.81 -18.17 15.22
CA ASP A 63 -18.69 -17.16 14.63
C ASP A 63 -17.98 -15.85 14.29
N GLN A 64 -16.71 -15.68 14.66
CA GLN A 64 -15.91 -14.47 14.42
C GLN A 64 -14.66 -14.74 13.55
N GLN A 65 -14.66 -15.83 12.78
CA GLN A 65 -13.51 -16.20 11.96
C GLN A 65 -13.28 -15.26 10.77
N GLU A 66 -14.35 -14.72 10.21
CA GLU A 66 -14.29 -13.82 9.05
C GLU A 66 -15.02 -12.52 9.35
N VAL A 67 -14.45 -11.41 8.87
CA VAL A 67 -15.02 -10.09 9.05
C VAL A 67 -15.08 -9.35 7.72
N VAL A 68 -16.23 -8.73 7.43
CA VAL A 68 -16.41 -7.89 6.24
C VAL A 68 -15.98 -6.44 6.54
N LEU A 69 -15.13 -5.90 5.67
CA LEU A 69 -14.70 -4.50 5.63
C LEU A 69 -15.24 -3.82 4.37
N SER A 70 -16.31 -3.05 4.53
CA SER A 70 -16.98 -2.34 3.43
C SER A 70 -17.33 -0.93 3.82
N SER A 71 -16.88 0.05 3.04
CA SER A 71 -17.20 1.47 3.24
C SER A 71 -18.70 1.77 3.06
N GLU A 72 -19.43 0.92 2.32
CA GLU A 72 -20.86 1.11 2.07
C GLU A 72 -21.74 0.66 3.24
N GLN A 73 -21.26 -0.30 4.03
CA GLN A 73 -22.04 -0.93 5.11
C GLN A 73 -21.56 -0.54 6.51
N ASP A 74 -20.35 0.02 6.59
CA ASP A 74 -19.64 0.33 7.82
C ASP A 74 -19.18 1.79 7.84
N ALA A 75 -19.94 2.63 8.56
CA ALA A 75 -19.68 4.07 8.65
C ALA A 75 -18.37 4.38 9.39
N PHE A 76 -18.00 3.56 10.39
CA PHE A 76 -16.74 3.73 11.10
C PHE A 76 -15.59 3.46 10.13
N PHE A 77 -15.64 2.34 9.40
CA PHE A 77 -14.61 2.03 8.39
C PHE A 77 -14.53 3.12 7.31
N LYS A 78 -15.65 3.58 6.76
CA LYS A 78 -15.67 4.65 5.74
C LYS A 78 -14.98 5.93 6.20
N ALA A 79 -15.24 6.35 7.44
CA ALA A 79 -14.66 7.56 8.01
C ALA A 79 -13.17 7.42 8.34
N ASN A 80 -12.69 6.19 8.54
CA ASN A 80 -11.37 5.91 9.10
C ASN A 80 -10.43 5.18 8.13
N MET A 81 -10.89 4.67 7.00
CA MET A 81 -10.12 3.78 6.11
C MET A 81 -8.77 4.37 5.63
N TYR A 82 -8.66 5.71 5.59
CA TYR A 82 -7.46 6.44 5.16
C TYR A 82 -6.71 7.15 6.29
N GLU A 83 -7.22 7.07 7.52
CA GLU A 83 -6.59 7.66 8.71
C GLU A 83 -5.34 6.86 9.11
N ASN A 84 -4.39 7.55 9.72
CA ASN A 84 -3.16 6.91 10.17
C ASN A 84 -3.40 6.07 11.44
N PHE A 85 -2.51 5.11 11.68
CA PHE A 85 -2.66 4.14 12.77
C PHE A 85 -2.78 4.78 14.17
N GLY A 86 -2.12 5.92 14.41
CA GLY A 86 -2.25 6.66 15.68
C GLY A 86 -3.65 7.25 15.87
N ASP A 87 -4.18 7.90 14.83
CA ASP A 87 -5.52 8.48 14.84
C ASP A 87 -6.61 7.41 14.93
N ILE A 88 -6.40 6.25 14.28
CA ILE A 88 -7.27 5.08 14.41
C ILE A 88 -7.38 4.61 15.85
N GLY A 89 -6.26 4.52 16.59
CA GLY A 89 -6.29 4.13 18.00
C GLY A 89 -7.16 5.06 18.84
N MET A 90 -7.08 6.37 18.60
CA MET A 90 -7.92 7.36 19.28
C MET A 90 -9.40 7.24 18.87
N ASN A 91 -9.69 7.04 17.60
CA ASN A 91 -11.05 6.94 17.09
C ASN A 91 -11.74 5.65 17.55
N ILE A 92 -11.02 4.53 17.68
CA ILE A 92 -11.55 3.29 18.28
C ILE A 92 -11.87 3.50 19.75
N LYS A 93 -10.96 4.16 20.50
CA LYS A 93 -11.23 4.47 21.91
C LYS A 93 -12.52 5.28 22.06
N ARG A 94 -12.72 6.30 21.22
CA ARG A 94 -13.97 7.09 21.20
C ARG A 94 -15.19 6.20 20.93
N MET A 95 -15.11 5.31 19.94
CA MET A 95 -16.20 4.38 19.62
C MET A 95 -16.53 3.43 20.78
N VAL A 96 -15.52 2.96 21.51
CA VAL A 96 -15.69 2.15 22.73
C VAL A 96 -16.36 2.97 23.83
N ASP A 97 -15.89 4.19 24.08
CA ASP A 97 -16.43 5.08 25.12
C ASP A 97 -17.91 5.42 24.84
N GLU A 98 -18.27 5.68 23.57
CA GLU A 98 -19.65 5.93 23.13
C GLU A 98 -20.55 4.69 23.38
N PHE A 99 -20.08 3.49 23.05
CA PHE A 99 -20.82 2.26 23.35
C PHE A 99 -21.01 2.08 24.87
N GLN A 100 -19.96 2.30 25.65
CA GLN A 100 -20.02 2.20 27.10
C GLN A 100 -20.98 3.23 27.71
N GLN A 101 -21.07 4.45 27.18
CA GLN A 101 -22.03 5.45 27.67
C GLN A 101 -23.48 5.00 27.45
N ILE A 102 -23.79 4.45 26.29
CA ILE A 102 -25.13 3.91 25.98
C ILE A 102 -25.46 2.77 26.96
N ALA A 103 -24.50 1.89 27.21
CA ALA A 103 -24.69 0.73 28.08
C ALA A 103 -24.68 1.04 29.58
N LYS A 104 -23.97 2.10 30.02
CA LYS A 104 -23.91 2.59 31.41
C LYS A 104 -25.25 3.08 31.96
N SER A 105 -26.20 3.40 31.08
CA SER A 105 -27.61 3.58 31.45
C SER A 105 -28.18 2.36 32.20
N ASN A 106 -27.59 1.17 31.98
CA ASN A 106 -28.13 -0.11 32.40
C ASN A 106 -27.14 -0.98 33.23
N GLN A 107 -25.81 -0.94 32.99
CA GLN A 107 -24.78 -1.76 33.69
C GLN A 107 -23.36 -1.15 33.65
N ASN A 108 -22.45 -1.58 34.55
CA ASN A 108 -21.02 -1.21 34.48
C ASN A 108 -20.28 -2.13 33.49
N ILE A 109 -19.96 -1.63 32.30
CA ILE A 109 -19.28 -2.37 31.22
C ILE A 109 -17.84 -1.90 31.09
N GLN A 110 -16.87 -2.84 31.13
CA GLN A 110 -15.44 -2.52 30.97
C GLN A 110 -14.77 -3.28 29.83
N THR A 111 -15.17 -4.53 29.53
CA THR A 111 -14.52 -5.36 28.51
C THR A 111 -15.41 -5.65 27.29
N ILE A 112 -14.84 -6.21 26.23
CA ILE A 112 -15.61 -6.64 25.04
C ILE A 112 -16.57 -7.78 25.41
N GLU A 113 -16.17 -8.69 26.30
CA GLU A 113 -17.03 -9.77 26.80
C GLU A 113 -18.22 -9.22 27.60
N ASP A 114 -18.03 -8.14 28.36
CA ASP A 114 -19.13 -7.46 29.04
C ASP A 114 -20.10 -6.83 28.03
N MET A 115 -19.58 -6.26 26.94
CA MET A 115 -20.41 -5.73 25.85
C MET A 115 -21.24 -6.83 25.16
N ALA A 116 -20.66 -8.03 24.98
CA ALA A 116 -21.37 -9.17 24.41
C ALA A 116 -22.57 -9.58 25.30
N LYS A 117 -22.35 -9.72 26.61
CA LYS A 117 -23.43 -10.03 27.58
C LYS A 117 -24.52 -8.97 27.63
N PHE A 118 -24.15 -7.71 27.46
CA PHE A 118 -25.13 -6.62 27.38
C PHE A 118 -26.02 -6.79 26.14
N VAL A 119 -25.45 -7.11 24.99
CA VAL A 119 -26.19 -7.30 23.73
C VAL A 119 -27.14 -8.50 23.78
N ASP A 120 -26.84 -9.53 24.57
CA ASP A 120 -27.77 -10.65 24.79
C ASP A 120 -29.10 -10.18 25.39
N ASN A 121 -29.05 -9.16 26.25
CA ASN A 121 -30.24 -8.55 26.85
C ASN A 121 -30.88 -7.45 25.99
N TYR A 122 -30.13 -6.87 25.04
CA TYR A 122 -30.56 -5.75 24.20
C TYR A 122 -30.17 -5.95 22.73
N PRO A 123 -30.92 -6.80 21.99
CA PRO A 123 -30.57 -7.19 20.62
C PRO A 123 -30.47 -6.04 19.61
N GLU A 124 -31.14 -4.91 19.87
CA GLU A 124 -31.07 -3.69 19.05
C GLU A 124 -29.64 -3.12 18.94
N TYR A 125 -28.76 -3.39 19.91
CA TYR A 125 -27.36 -2.95 19.88
C TYR A 125 -26.41 -3.95 19.22
N ARG A 126 -26.90 -5.08 18.68
CA ARG A 126 -26.05 -6.13 18.10
C ARG A 126 -25.16 -5.64 16.97
N ARG A 127 -25.68 -4.79 16.08
CA ARG A 127 -24.89 -4.21 14.98
C ARG A 127 -23.76 -3.31 15.50
N MET A 128 -24.06 -2.49 16.51
CA MET A 128 -23.10 -1.55 17.09
C MET A 128 -21.98 -2.31 17.80
N HIS A 129 -22.31 -3.31 18.63
CA HIS A 129 -21.34 -4.21 19.24
C HIS A 129 -20.48 -4.95 18.20
N GLY A 130 -21.11 -5.48 17.15
CA GLY A 130 -20.38 -6.17 16.08
C GLY A 130 -19.31 -5.28 15.43
N ASN A 131 -19.61 -3.99 15.21
CA ASN A 131 -18.63 -3.03 14.69
C ASN A 131 -17.53 -2.70 15.72
N VAL A 132 -17.88 -2.51 16.99
CA VAL A 132 -16.91 -2.27 18.06
C VAL A 132 -15.93 -3.45 18.17
N SER A 133 -16.46 -4.66 18.34
CA SER A 133 -15.68 -5.89 18.44
C SER A 133 -14.78 -6.10 17.23
N LYS A 134 -15.31 -5.92 16.01
CA LYS A 134 -14.56 -5.98 14.75
C LYS A 134 -13.32 -5.08 14.77
N HIS A 135 -13.52 -3.77 14.98
CA HIS A 135 -12.43 -2.81 14.78
C HIS A 135 -11.42 -2.85 15.93
N VAL A 136 -11.88 -3.09 17.17
CA VAL A 136 -11.00 -3.32 18.31
C VAL A 136 -10.12 -4.54 18.05
N THR A 137 -10.71 -5.67 17.64
CA THR A 137 -9.95 -6.89 17.32
C THR A 137 -8.90 -6.64 16.24
N LEU A 138 -9.28 -6.03 15.11
CA LEU A 138 -8.34 -5.74 14.03
C LEU A 138 -7.15 -4.89 14.48
N VAL A 139 -7.40 -3.82 15.25
CA VAL A 139 -6.33 -2.92 15.69
C VAL A 139 -5.47 -3.53 16.79
N THR A 140 -6.06 -4.32 17.69
CA THR A 140 -5.31 -5.10 18.67
C THR A 140 -4.37 -6.09 17.99
N GLU A 141 -4.85 -6.85 17.01
CA GLU A 141 -4.00 -7.82 16.29
C GLU A 141 -2.91 -7.13 15.46
N MET A 142 -3.23 -6.04 14.76
CA MET A 142 -2.21 -5.26 14.06
C MET A 142 -1.15 -4.69 15.02
N SER A 143 -1.54 -4.22 16.21
CA SER A 143 -0.59 -3.72 17.23
C SER A 143 0.39 -4.81 17.66
N LYS A 144 -0.10 -6.03 17.91
CA LYS A 144 0.74 -7.18 18.26
C LYS A 144 1.75 -7.49 17.16
N ILE A 145 1.30 -7.57 15.91
CA ILE A 145 2.17 -7.84 14.76
C ILE A 145 3.26 -6.76 14.61
N VAL A 146 2.90 -5.48 14.79
CA VAL A 146 3.85 -4.36 14.75
C VAL A 146 4.94 -4.51 15.81
N GLU A 147 4.55 -4.86 17.04
CA GLU A 147 5.49 -5.02 18.16
C GLU A 147 6.38 -6.25 18.00
N GLU A 148 5.80 -7.39 17.62
CA GLU A 148 6.51 -8.67 17.44
C GLU A 148 7.55 -8.59 16.33
N ARG A 149 7.19 -8.00 15.18
CA ARG A 149 8.08 -7.88 14.01
C ARG A 149 8.92 -6.60 14.00
N LYS A 150 8.84 -5.78 15.05
CA LYS A 150 9.55 -4.49 15.16
C LYS A 150 9.32 -3.57 13.95
N LEU A 151 8.08 -3.53 13.45
CA LEU A 151 7.75 -2.85 12.19
C LEU A 151 7.94 -1.34 12.23
N MET A 152 7.91 -0.72 13.40
CA MET A 152 8.25 0.71 13.54
C MET A 152 9.69 0.99 13.09
N LEU A 153 10.65 0.17 13.53
CA LEU A 153 12.06 0.31 13.15
C LEU A 153 12.27 0.00 11.67
N VAL A 154 11.68 -1.10 11.20
CA VAL A 154 11.75 -1.49 9.78
C VAL A 154 11.17 -0.38 8.90
N SER A 155 9.97 0.10 9.21
CA SER A 155 9.29 1.12 8.42
C SER A 155 10.02 2.45 8.43
N GLN A 156 10.66 2.84 9.53
CA GLN A 156 11.46 4.06 9.54
C GLN A 156 12.57 3.99 8.49
N THR A 157 13.34 2.88 8.47
CA THR A 157 14.39 2.68 7.46
C THR A 157 13.80 2.56 6.04
N GLU A 158 12.64 1.94 5.87
CA GLU A 158 11.96 1.90 4.56
C GLU A 158 11.63 3.31 4.04
N GLN A 159 11.12 4.19 4.90
CA GLN A 159 10.80 5.57 4.54
C GLN A 159 12.06 6.38 4.23
N GLU A 160 13.14 6.18 4.99
CA GLU A 160 14.46 6.76 4.70
C GLU A 160 14.98 6.33 3.33
N LEU A 161 14.89 5.05 2.99
CA LEU A 161 15.30 4.53 1.67
C LEU A 161 14.43 5.06 0.53
N ALA A 162 13.14 5.25 0.77
CA ALA A 162 12.19 5.70 -0.23
C ALA A 162 12.28 7.21 -0.50
N CYS A 163 12.47 8.03 0.55
CA CYS A 163 12.29 9.47 0.50
C CYS A 163 13.57 10.28 0.69
N ASN A 164 14.53 9.76 1.47
CA ASN A 164 15.67 10.53 1.93
C ASN A 164 16.96 10.14 1.19
N GLY A 165 17.94 11.04 1.28
CA GLY A 165 19.30 10.81 0.79
C GLY A 165 20.25 10.37 1.91
N GLY A 166 21.45 9.91 1.53
CA GLY A 166 22.49 9.53 2.49
C GLY A 166 22.78 8.03 2.48
N GLN A 167 23.52 7.59 1.45
CA GLN A 167 23.82 6.18 1.22
C GLN A 167 24.51 5.49 2.40
N ALA A 168 25.51 6.14 3.02
CA ALA A 168 26.27 5.54 4.12
C ALA A 168 25.38 5.25 5.34
N ALA A 169 24.53 6.22 5.72
CA ALA A 169 23.58 6.06 6.82
C ALA A 169 22.52 4.99 6.49
N ALA A 170 21.99 5.00 5.27
CA ALA A 170 21.05 3.98 4.80
C ALA A 170 21.67 2.57 4.82
N PHE A 171 22.91 2.43 4.38
CA PHE A 171 23.63 1.15 4.38
C PHE A 171 23.82 0.64 5.81
N GLU A 172 24.23 1.50 6.75
CA GLU A 172 24.38 1.16 8.16
C GLU A 172 23.04 0.74 8.79
N ALA A 173 21.97 1.51 8.55
CA ALA A 173 20.64 1.21 9.06
C ALA A 173 20.12 -0.15 8.59
N VAL A 174 20.21 -0.42 7.28
CA VAL A 174 19.83 -1.72 6.69
C VAL A 174 20.71 -2.84 7.26
N THR A 175 22.02 -2.63 7.35
CA THR A 175 22.98 -3.59 7.90
C THR A 175 22.65 -3.96 9.35
N ASN A 176 22.25 -2.99 10.16
CA ASN A 176 21.86 -3.18 11.56
C ASN A 176 20.55 -3.99 11.67
N LEU A 177 19.54 -3.67 10.87
CA LEU A 177 18.28 -4.43 10.84
C LEU A 177 18.46 -5.87 10.34
N LEU A 178 19.35 -6.09 9.37
CA LEU A 178 19.70 -7.46 8.93
C LEU A 178 20.36 -8.29 10.04
N ASN A 179 21.03 -7.64 10.99
CA ASN A 179 21.63 -8.31 12.16
C ASN A 179 20.64 -8.55 13.30
N ASN A 180 19.50 -7.87 13.33
CA ASN A 180 18.51 -8.02 14.38
C ASN A 180 17.69 -9.30 14.16
N ASP A 181 17.79 -10.24 15.10
CA ASP A 181 17.14 -11.55 14.97
C ASP A 181 15.60 -11.49 15.08
N ASN A 182 15.05 -10.39 15.61
CA ASN A 182 13.59 -10.17 15.67
C ASN A 182 12.99 -9.68 14.33
N VAL A 183 13.82 -9.26 13.37
CA VAL A 183 13.35 -8.84 12.05
C VAL A 183 13.08 -10.08 11.22
N SER A 184 11.92 -10.15 10.57
CA SER A 184 11.56 -11.34 9.78
C SER A 184 12.34 -11.42 8.46
N ASP A 185 12.42 -12.61 7.88
CA ASP A 185 13.10 -12.83 6.60
C ASP A 185 12.51 -12.01 5.45
N ILE A 186 11.18 -11.81 5.43
CA ILE A 186 10.50 -11.00 4.42
C ILE A 186 10.84 -9.52 4.58
N ASP A 187 10.96 -9.03 5.81
CA ASP A 187 11.34 -7.64 6.09
C ASP A 187 12.80 -7.38 5.70
N ARG A 188 13.71 -8.32 6.00
CA ARG A 188 15.10 -8.26 5.52
C ARG A 188 15.18 -8.19 4.01
N LEU A 189 14.42 -9.02 3.30
CA LEU A 189 14.38 -9.01 1.84
C LEU A 189 13.91 -7.65 1.31
N ARG A 190 12.82 -7.12 1.85
CA ARG A 190 12.24 -5.83 1.42
C ARG A 190 13.23 -4.68 1.62
N LEU A 191 13.89 -4.61 2.78
CA LEU A 191 14.92 -3.60 3.04
C LEU A 191 16.05 -3.65 2.01
N VAL A 192 16.54 -4.85 1.69
CA VAL A 192 17.60 -5.03 0.66
C VAL A 192 17.09 -4.68 -0.73
N MET A 193 15.85 -5.01 -1.08
CA MET A 193 15.23 -4.63 -2.36
C MET A 193 15.08 -3.12 -2.50
N LEU A 194 14.60 -2.44 -1.45
CA LEU A 194 14.44 -0.98 -1.43
C LEU A 194 15.80 -0.28 -1.55
N TYR A 195 16.80 -0.72 -0.77
CA TYR A 195 18.16 -0.21 -0.88
C TYR A 195 18.73 -0.44 -2.28
N ALA A 196 18.53 -1.64 -2.84
CA ALA A 196 18.97 -1.98 -4.18
C ALA A 196 18.34 -1.08 -5.24
N LEU A 197 17.02 -0.87 -5.19
CA LEU A 197 16.33 0.02 -6.14
C LEU A 197 16.81 1.47 -6.03
N ARG A 198 17.08 1.96 -4.81
CA ARG A 198 17.52 3.34 -4.56
C ARG A 198 18.95 3.60 -5.03
N TYR A 199 19.87 2.68 -4.74
CA TYR A 199 21.31 2.88 -4.89
C TYR A 199 21.97 1.95 -5.94
N GLU A 200 21.20 1.38 -6.87
CA GLU A 200 21.65 0.41 -7.88
C GLU A 200 22.90 0.83 -8.68
N LYS A 201 23.09 2.14 -8.91
CA LYS A 201 24.25 2.70 -9.65
C LYS A 201 25.32 3.33 -8.76
N GLU A 202 25.07 3.49 -7.45
CA GLU A 202 25.94 4.30 -6.57
C GLU A 202 27.02 3.45 -5.88
N SER A 203 26.69 2.29 -5.33
CA SER A 203 27.69 1.41 -4.69
C SER A 203 27.43 -0.08 -4.91
N PRO A 204 27.98 -0.66 -5.99
CA PRO A 204 27.92 -2.10 -6.24
C PRO A 204 28.54 -2.94 -5.11
N VAL A 205 29.55 -2.41 -4.41
CA VAL A 205 30.24 -3.11 -3.31
C VAL A 205 29.32 -3.28 -2.11
N GLU A 206 28.68 -2.21 -1.66
CA GLU A 206 27.72 -2.24 -0.54
C GLU A 206 26.52 -3.13 -0.86
N LEU A 207 26.02 -3.07 -2.11
CA LEU A 207 24.96 -3.98 -2.56
C LEU A 207 25.36 -5.44 -2.44
N MET A 208 26.55 -5.80 -2.90
CA MET A 208 27.06 -7.17 -2.77
C MET A 208 27.22 -7.61 -1.32
N GLN A 209 27.62 -6.70 -0.42
CA GLN A 209 27.67 -6.98 1.02
C GLN A 209 26.29 -7.26 1.60
N LEU A 210 25.28 -6.44 1.28
CA LEU A 210 23.90 -6.66 1.72
C LEU A 210 23.33 -7.97 1.15
N PHE A 211 23.64 -8.29 -0.11
CA PHE A 211 23.23 -9.53 -0.76
C PHE A 211 23.80 -10.76 -0.04
N ASN A 212 25.09 -10.77 0.25
CA ASN A 212 25.74 -11.85 1.00
C ASN A 212 25.20 -11.96 2.42
N LYS A 213 24.91 -10.83 3.05
CA LYS A 213 24.35 -10.77 4.40
C LYS A 213 22.93 -11.33 4.44
N LEU A 214 22.07 -10.94 3.49
CA LEU A 214 20.72 -11.50 3.33
C LEU A 214 20.78 -13.01 3.13
N ALA A 215 21.66 -13.50 2.26
CA ALA A 215 21.80 -14.93 1.98
C ALA A 215 22.26 -15.74 3.20
N THR A 216 23.01 -15.12 4.11
CA THR A 216 23.45 -15.71 5.39
C THR A 216 22.36 -15.66 6.45
N LYS A 217 21.59 -14.57 6.51
CA LYS A 217 20.58 -14.33 7.55
C LYS A 217 19.20 -14.91 7.24
N SER A 218 18.89 -15.18 5.97
CA SER A 218 17.65 -15.82 5.54
C SER A 218 17.91 -17.19 4.92
N ALA A 219 17.25 -18.21 5.47
CA ALA A 219 17.22 -19.54 4.87
C ALA A 219 16.39 -19.54 3.57
N LYS A 220 15.30 -18.75 3.55
CA LYS A 220 14.32 -18.70 2.46
C LYS A 220 14.79 -17.87 1.27
N TYR A 221 15.26 -16.65 1.52
CA TYR A 221 15.55 -15.69 0.47
C TYR A 221 17.03 -15.61 0.15
N LYS A 222 17.35 -15.66 -1.14
CA LYS A 222 18.69 -15.51 -1.69
C LYS A 222 18.75 -14.29 -2.61
N THR A 223 19.96 -13.95 -3.04
CA THR A 223 20.26 -12.76 -3.87
C THR A 223 19.53 -12.75 -5.21
N GLY A 224 19.19 -13.92 -5.75
CA GLY A 224 18.60 -14.05 -7.08
C GLY A 224 17.27 -13.30 -7.27
N LEU A 225 16.44 -13.18 -6.23
CA LEU A 225 15.17 -12.45 -6.34
C LEU A 225 15.40 -10.93 -6.42
N VAL A 226 16.38 -10.41 -5.67
CA VAL A 226 16.76 -8.98 -5.72
C VAL A 226 17.38 -8.64 -7.07
N GLN A 227 18.27 -9.49 -7.58
CA GLN A 227 18.85 -9.33 -8.92
C GLN A 227 17.78 -9.37 -10.01
N PHE A 228 16.80 -10.27 -9.87
CA PHE A 228 15.68 -10.35 -10.79
C PHE A 228 14.83 -9.08 -10.76
N LEU A 229 14.54 -8.54 -9.57
CA LEU A 229 13.84 -7.25 -9.42
C LEU A 229 14.57 -6.13 -10.18
N LEU A 230 15.86 -5.94 -9.96
CA LEU A 230 16.65 -4.91 -10.66
C LEU A 230 16.66 -5.12 -12.19
N LYS A 231 16.69 -6.37 -12.65
CA LYS A 231 16.63 -6.67 -14.08
C LYS A 231 15.30 -6.26 -14.71
N GLN A 232 14.19 -6.38 -13.97
CA GLN A 232 12.84 -6.06 -14.45
C GLN A 232 12.42 -4.60 -14.22
N ALA A 233 12.88 -4.01 -13.13
CA ALA A 233 12.37 -2.73 -12.60
C ALA A 233 13.49 -1.78 -12.12
N GLY A 234 14.74 -1.99 -12.55
CA GLY A 234 15.84 -1.06 -12.33
C GLY A 234 15.68 0.25 -13.12
N VAL A 235 16.51 1.26 -12.85
CA VAL A 235 16.41 2.62 -13.41
C VAL A 235 16.40 2.65 -14.94
N ASP A 236 17.10 1.71 -15.58
CA ASP A 236 17.17 1.64 -17.05
C ASP A 236 15.94 0.98 -17.69
N ARG A 237 15.01 0.44 -16.87
CA ARG A 237 13.76 -0.18 -17.32
C ARG A 237 12.53 0.67 -17.04
N ARG A 238 12.61 1.58 -16.06
CA ARG A 238 11.49 2.39 -15.59
C ARG A 238 11.31 3.63 -16.47
N THR A 239 10.07 4.00 -16.69
CA THR A 239 9.67 5.17 -17.50
C THR A 239 9.76 6.48 -16.70
N GLY A 240 9.59 6.42 -15.37
CA GLY A 240 9.51 7.59 -14.50
C GLY A 240 10.72 7.81 -13.57
N ASP A 241 10.75 8.97 -12.92
CA ASP A 241 11.67 9.26 -11.82
C ASP A 241 11.07 8.83 -10.48
N LEU A 242 11.14 7.53 -10.20
CA LEU A 242 10.54 6.92 -9.01
C LEU A 242 10.96 7.62 -7.70
N PHE A 243 12.17 8.15 -7.67
CA PHE A 243 12.84 8.64 -6.47
C PHE A 243 12.94 10.17 -6.41
N GLY A 244 12.41 10.88 -7.43
CA GLY A 244 12.48 12.34 -7.51
C GLY A 244 13.89 12.91 -7.65
N ASN A 245 14.88 12.07 -8.02
CA ASN A 245 16.29 12.47 -8.08
C ASN A 245 16.56 13.52 -9.18
N ARG A 246 15.63 13.72 -10.12
CA ARG A 246 15.74 14.70 -11.21
C ARG A 246 15.18 16.08 -10.84
N ASP A 247 14.38 16.22 -9.78
CA ASP A 247 13.72 17.49 -9.43
C ASP A 247 13.63 17.74 -7.91
N LEU A 248 14.68 18.34 -7.34
CA LEU A 248 14.71 18.86 -5.95
C LEU A 248 13.53 19.83 -5.64
N PHE A 249 13.00 20.49 -6.66
CA PHE A 249 11.85 21.41 -6.55
C PHE A 249 10.52 20.70 -6.25
N ASN A 250 10.39 19.41 -6.59
CA ASN A 250 9.19 18.62 -6.30
C ASN A 250 9.19 18.11 -4.85
N ILE A 251 10.37 17.77 -4.28
CA ILE A 251 10.53 17.39 -2.87
C ILE A 251 10.04 18.53 -1.95
N ALA A 252 10.49 19.76 -2.20
CA ALA A 252 10.07 20.94 -1.42
C ALA A 252 8.56 21.26 -1.56
N ARG A 253 7.96 21.00 -2.73
CA ARG A 253 6.53 21.21 -2.97
C ARG A 253 5.66 20.11 -2.33
N ASN A 254 6.16 18.88 -2.27
CA ASN A 254 5.46 17.74 -1.65
C ASN A 254 5.45 17.85 -0.12
N MET A 255 6.55 18.34 0.49
CA MET A 255 6.58 18.72 1.91
C MET A 255 5.57 19.83 2.24
N ALA A 256 5.48 20.88 1.40
CA ALA A 256 4.55 21.98 1.62
C ALA A 256 3.06 21.66 1.36
N ARG A 257 2.77 20.53 0.69
CA ARG A 257 1.41 20.07 0.34
C ARG A 257 0.95 18.85 1.11
N GLY A 258 1.73 18.36 2.08
CA GLY A 258 1.26 17.43 3.10
C GLY A 258 -0.01 17.99 3.73
N LEU A 259 -1.16 17.51 3.27
CA LEU A 259 -2.49 17.97 3.65
C LEU A 259 -2.61 17.90 5.17
N LYS A 260 -2.76 19.07 5.81
CA LYS A 260 -3.20 19.31 7.20
C LYS A 260 -2.98 18.11 8.16
N GLY A 261 -1.81 18.03 8.75
CA GLY A 261 -1.50 17.08 9.81
C GLY A 261 -0.07 17.25 10.30
N VAL A 262 0.22 16.73 11.50
CA VAL A 262 1.59 16.61 12.01
C VAL A 262 2.35 15.65 11.07
N GLU A 263 3.53 16.04 10.60
CA GLU A 263 4.36 15.18 9.75
C GLU A 263 4.60 13.83 10.45
N ASN A 264 4.19 12.74 9.80
CA ASN A 264 4.37 11.39 10.31
C ASN A 264 5.53 10.73 9.57
N VAL A 265 6.58 10.38 10.31
CA VAL A 265 7.80 9.75 9.80
C VAL A 265 7.52 8.43 9.06
N TYR A 266 6.41 7.76 9.39
CA TYR A 266 6.02 6.48 8.80
C TYR A 266 5.21 6.60 7.50
N THR A 267 4.83 7.80 7.08
CA THR A 267 3.98 8.04 5.89
C THR A 267 4.51 9.20 5.03
N GLN A 268 5.83 9.31 4.88
CA GLN A 268 6.48 10.35 4.07
C GLN A 268 6.38 10.07 2.57
N HIS A 269 6.49 8.79 2.20
CA HIS A 269 6.43 8.33 0.82
C HIS A 269 5.10 8.68 0.16
N GLN A 270 5.17 9.00 -1.13
CA GLN A 270 4.02 9.13 -2.01
C GLN A 270 4.24 8.25 -3.24
N PRO A 271 3.27 7.42 -3.65
CA PRO A 271 3.40 6.59 -4.84
C PRO A 271 3.69 7.40 -6.10
N LEU A 272 4.43 6.83 -7.05
CA LEU A 272 4.70 7.47 -8.35
C LEU A 272 3.41 7.88 -9.07
N LEU A 273 2.33 7.14 -8.84
CA LEU A 273 1.00 7.45 -9.36
C LEU A 273 0.51 8.85 -8.95
N PHE A 274 0.80 9.29 -7.71
CA PHE A 274 0.40 10.62 -7.26
C PHE A 274 1.00 11.73 -8.13
N GLN A 275 2.31 11.63 -8.41
CA GLN A 275 3.00 12.59 -9.28
C GLN A 275 2.47 12.54 -10.71
N THR A 276 2.16 11.34 -11.20
CA THR A 276 1.56 11.12 -12.53
C THR A 276 0.19 11.80 -12.64
N MET A 277 -0.68 11.63 -11.64
CA MET A 277 -1.99 12.29 -11.59
C MET A 277 -1.90 13.82 -11.44
N GLU A 278 -0.92 14.31 -10.66
CA GLU A 278 -0.64 15.75 -10.58
C GLU A 278 -0.18 16.32 -11.93
N ASN A 279 0.66 15.60 -12.67
CA ASN A 279 1.13 16.01 -13.98
C ASN A 279 -0.01 16.02 -15.00
N ILE A 280 -0.92 15.04 -14.98
CA ILE A 280 -2.15 15.06 -15.79
C ILE A 280 -3.00 16.28 -15.43
N SER A 281 -3.21 16.52 -14.14
CA SER A 281 -4.02 17.64 -13.66
C SER A 281 -3.49 19.01 -14.11
N LYS A 282 -2.16 19.12 -14.26
CA LYS A 282 -1.46 20.34 -14.68
C LYS A 282 -1.16 20.40 -16.18
N GLY A 283 -1.51 19.37 -16.96
CA GLY A 283 -1.14 19.28 -18.38
C GLY A 283 0.36 19.19 -18.64
N ARG A 284 1.11 18.52 -17.73
CA ARG A 284 2.57 18.39 -17.74
C ARG A 284 3.05 16.94 -17.90
N LEU A 285 2.15 16.02 -18.21
CA LEU A 285 2.54 14.64 -18.51
C LEU A 285 3.32 14.64 -19.83
N LYS A 286 4.47 13.97 -19.87
CA LYS A 286 5.35 13.99 -21.04
C LYS A 286 4.92 12.93 -22.04
N ASP A 287 4.64 13.34 -23.28
CA ASP A 287 4.23 12.43 -24.36
C ASP A 287 5.29 11.38 -24.72
N VAL A 288 6.57 11.67 -24.48
CA VAL A 288 7.68 10.72 -24.73
C VAL A 288 7.63 9.52 -23.77
N ASP A 289 7.19 9.79 -22.53
CA ASP A 289 7.06 8.80 -21.47
C ASP A 289 5.67 8.13 -21.53
N TYR A 290 4.65 8.87 -21.95
CA TYR A 290 3.25 8.44 -22.00
C TYR A 290 2.63 8.77 -23.38
N PRO A 291 2.97 8.01 -24.44
CA PRO A 291 2.50 8.31 -25.78
C PRO A 291 1.01 8.03 -25.95
N PHE A 292 0.33 8.87 -26.74
CA PHE A 292 -1.07 8.67 -27.11
C PHE A 292 -1.23 7.61 -28.21
N VAL A 293 -2.31 6.84 -28.11
CA VAL A 293 -2.76 5.94 -29.18
C VAL A 293 -3.95 6.57 -29.89
N GLY A 294 -3.80 6.85 -31.19
CA GLY A 294 -4.83 7.46 -32.04
C GLY A 294 -4.75 8.99 -32.14
N THR A 295 -5.65 9.58 -32.93
CA THR A 295 -5.64 11.02 -33.29
C THR A 295 -6.80 11.81 -32.68
N HIS A 296 -7.59 11.18 -31.80
CA HIS A 296 -8.89 11.70 -31.37
C HIS A 296 -8.85 12.51 -30.07
N PHE A 297 -7.75 12.46 -29.31
CA PHE A 297 -7.61 13.28 -28.11
C PHE A 297 -7.03 14.64 -28.49
N GLN A 298 -7.87 15.69 -28.46
CA GLN A 298 -7.40 17.07 -28.61
C GLN A 298 -6.74 17.49 -27.29
N GLN A 299 -5.57 18.13 -27.37
CA GLN A 299 -4.82 18.61 -26.21
C GLN A 299 -5.71 19.47 -25.30
N GLY A 300 -6.19 18.86 -24.22
CA GLY A 300 -7.14 19.43 -23.27
C GLY A 300 -7.04 18.70 -21.94
N ARG A 301 -7.54 19.34 -20.89
CA ARG A 301 -7.54 18.75 -19.55
C ARG A 301 -8.66 17.69 -19.48
N PRO A 302 -8.37 16.41 -19.22
CA PRO A 302 -9.41 15.39 -19.17
C PRO A 302 -10.35 15.62 -17.99
N HIS A 303 -11.62 15.26 -18.15
CA HIS A 303 -12.60 15.27 -17.06
C HIS A 303 -12.54 13.99 -16.24
N ASP A 304 -12.37 12.86 -16.92
CA ASP A 304 -12.26 11.54 -16.33
C ASP A 304 -10.93 10.91 -16.72
N VAL A 305 -10.25 10.29 -15.77
CA VAL A 305 -9.01 9.56 -16.00
C VAL A 305 -9.16 8.16 -15.40
N VAL A 306 -9.22 7.14 -16.26
CA VAL A 306 -9.19 5.74 -15.86
C VAL A 306 -7.74 5.29 -15.87
N ILE A 307 -7.25 4.80 -14.74
CA ILE A 307 -5.88 4.29 -14.57
C ILE A 307 -5.97 2.79 -14.43
N PHE A 308 -5.22 2.05 -15.26
CA PHE A 308 -5.08 0.61 -15.14
C PHE A 308 -3.62 0.23 -14.93
N ILE A 309 -3.28 -0.32 -13.76
CA ILE A 309 -1.92 -0.80 -13.46
C ILE A 309 -1.82 -2.30 -13.74
N VAL A 310 -1.09 -2.64 -14.81
CA VAL A 310 -0.72 -4.01 -15.15
C VAL A 310 0.26 -4.53 -14.11
N GLY A 311 -0.06 -5.67 -13.50
CA GLY A 311 0.72 -6.23 -12.38
C GLY A 311 0.16 -5.86 -11.00
N GLY A 312 -0.82 -4.97 -10.92
CA GLY A 312 -1.62 -4.74 -9.71
C GLY A 312 -1.44 -3.37 -9.07
N THR A 313 -2.47 -2.94 -8.35
CA THR A 313 -2.54 -1.68 -7.60
C THR A 313 -2.29 -1.92 -6.12
N THR A 314 -2.02 -0.88 -5.33
CA THR A 314 -1.97 -0.96 -3.87
C THR A 314 -3.07 -0.13 -3.20
N TYR A 315 -3.33 -0.38 -1.92
CA TYR A 315 -4.22 0.50 -1.14
C TYR A 315 -3.61 1.88 -0.86
N GLU A 316 -2.29 2.02 -0.90
CA GLU A 316 -1.62 3.33 -0.84
C GLU A 316 -1.97 4.19 -2.07
N GLU A 317 -1.95 3.59 -3.25
CA GLU A 317 -2.36 4.23 -4.51
C GLU A 317 -3.86 4.53 -4.52
N SER A 318 -4.69 3.61 -4.03
CA SER A 318 -6.13 3.83 -3.84
C SER A 318 -6.40 5.04 -2.93
N ARG A 319 -5.67 5.17 -1.82
CA ARG A 319 -5.74 6.34 -0.94
C ARG A 319 -5.30 7.61 -1.66
N ALA A 320 -4.21 7.58 -2.43
CA ALA A 320 -3.75 8.76 -3.18
C ALA A 320 -4.82 9.24 -4.18
N VAL A 321 -5.47 8.32 -4.88
CA VAL A 321 -6.58 8.60 -5.80
C VAL A 321 -7.78 9.19 -5.06
N ALA A 322 -8.17 8.59 -3.93
CA ALA A 322 -9.30 9.07 -3.13
C ALA A 322 -9.08 10.49 -2.60
N LEU A 323 -7.89 10.79 -2.06
CA LEU A 323 -7.53 12.11 -1.56
C LEU A 323 -7.50 13.16 -2.68
N LEU A 324 -6.97 12.81 -3.85
CA LEU A 324 -6.93 13.73 -4.98
C LEU A 324 -8.34 14.01 -5.53
N ASN A 325 -9.20 12.99 -5.61
CA ASN A 325 -10.60 13.18 -5.98
C ASN A 325 -11.34 14.08 -4.99
N ALA A 326 -11.11 13.90 -3.68
CA ALA A 326 -11.70 14.75 -2.64
C ALA A 326 -11.21 16.20 -2.69
N SER A 327 -10.03 16.46 -3.25
CA SER A 327 -9.49 17.82 -3.42
C SER A 327 -10.23 18.67 -4.47
N ASN A 328 -11.22 18.09 -5.18
CA ASN A 328 -12.04 18.76 -6.17
C ASN A 328 -11.24 19.47 -7.27
N SER A 329 -10.25 18.78 -7.84
CA SER A 329 -9.42 19.30 -8.92
C SER A 329 -10.21 19.60 -10.22
N GLY A 330 -11.45 19.10 -10.35
CA GLY A 330 -12.24 19.11 -11.58
C GLY A 330 -11.97 17.91 -12.50
N ILE A 331 -11.12 16.99 -12.05
CA ILE A 331 -10.84 15.70 -12.70
C ILE A 331 -11.24 14.58 -11.73
N ARG A 332 -11.89 13.55 -12.25
CA ARG A 332 -12.20 12.32 -11.53
C ARG A 332 -11.24 11.21 -11.96
N PHE A 333 -10.45 10.71 -11.03
CA PHE A 333 -9.55 9.58 -11.22
C PHE A 333 -10.23 8.27 -10.77
N ILE A 334 -10.11 7.23 -11.59
CA ILE A 334 -10.63 5.89 -11.31
C ILE A 334 -9.46 4.93 -11.42
N LEU A 335 -9.19 4.17 -10.35
CA LEU A 335 -8.08 3.22 -10.30
C LEU A 335 -8.58 1.80 -10.48
N GLY A 336 -7.89 1.06 -11.33
CA GLY A 336 -8.00 -0.38 -11.48
C GLY A 336 -6.64 -1.01 -11.76
N GLY A 337 -6.59 -2.34 -11.67
CA GLY A 337 -5.41 -3.11 -12.03
C GLY A 337 -5.76 -4.58 -12.09
N THR A 338 -4.76 -5.41 -12.35
CA THR A 338 -4.94 -6.87 -12.44
C THR A 338 -5.30 -7.50 -11.09
N THR A 339 -4.84 -6.91 -9.99
CA THR A 339 -5.08 -7.34 -8.60
C THR A 339 -4.83 -6.18 -7.64
N ILE A 340 -5.14 -6.37 -6.36
CA ILE A 340 -4.71 -5.46 -5.28
C ILE A 340 -3.59 -6.15 -4.50
N LEU A 341 -2.42 -5.52 -4.46
CA LEU A 341 -1.20 -6.05 -3.88
C LEU A 341 -1.00 -5.56 -2.44
N ASN A 342 -0.51 -6.49 -1.62
CA ASN A 342 0.36 -6.21 -0.47
C ASN A 342 1.79 -6.69 -0.80
N SER A 343 2.72 -6.47 0.13
CA SER A 343 4.13 -6.87 -0.09
C SER A 343 4.31 -8.37 -0.33
N LYS A 344 3.54 -9.21 0.38
CA LYS A 344 3.58 -10.68 0.20
C LYS A 344 3.11 -11.09 -1.20
N GLY A 345 2.02 -10.50 -1.69
CA GLY A 345 1.48 -10.74 -3.03
C GLY A 345 2.48 -10.33 -4.11
N PHE A 346 3.04 -9.11 -4.00
CA PHE A 346 4.05 -8.63 -4.94
C PHE A 346 5.29 -9.52 -4.99
N LEU A 347 5.81 -9.94 -3.84
CA LEU A 347 6.96 -10.83 -3.77
C LEU A 347 6.67 -12.22 -4.34
N LYS A 348 5.45 -12.73 -4.13
CA LYS A 348 5.02 -14.01 -4.72
C LYS A 348 4.98 -13.93 -6.24
N ASP A 349 4.38 -12.88 -6.80
CA ASP A 349 4.32 -12.66 -8.25
C ASP A 349 5.73 -12.56 -8.85
N LEU A 350 6.64 -11.87 -8.15
CA LEU A 350 8.04 -11.75 -8.53
C LEU A 350 8.77 -13.10 -8.51
N GLU A 351 8.53 -13.93 -7.48
CA GLU A 351 9.08 -15.29 -7.39
C GLU A 351 8.58 -16.20 -8.52
N GLU A 352 7.28 -16.12 -8.84
CA GLU A 352 6.67 -16.89 -9.93
C GLU A 352 7.23 -16.47 -11.29
N ALA A 353 7.30 -15.16 -11.56
CA ALA A 353 7.93 -14.63 -12.77
C ALA A 353 9.40 -15.05 -12.90
N HIS A 354 10.16 -15.03 -11.80
CA HIS A 354 11.55 -15.46 -11.79
C HIS A 354 11.69 -16.96 -12.10
N LYS A 355 10.80 -17.81 -11.55
CA LYS A 355 10.78 -19.25 -11.84
C LYS A 355 10.48 -19.51 -13.31
N LEU A 356 9.44 -18.87 -13.87
CA LEU A 356 9.04 -19.07 -15.27
C LEU A 356 10.16 -18.72 -16.25
N ILE A 357 10.87 -17.61 -16.03
CA ILE A 357 11.99 -17.21 -16.90
C ILE A 357 13.16 -18.19 -16.80
N ARG A 358 13.45 -18.73 -15.61
CA ARG A 358 14.49 -19.76 -15.45
C ARG A 358 14.09 -21.05 -16.17
N SER A 359 12.84 -21.48 -16.05
CA SER A 359 12.32 -22.67 -16.73
C SER A 359 12.37 -22.53 -18.25
N ASN A 360 12.00 -21.37 -18.81
CA ASN A 360 12.05 -21.14 -20.25
C ASN A 360 13.48 -21.12 -20.83
N ASN A 361 14.47 -20.68 -20.04
CA ASN A 361 15.88 -20.71 -20.45
C ASN A 361 16.53 -22.11 -20.40
N ILE A 362 15.84 -23.12 -19.84
CA ILE A 362 16.31 -24.52 -19.80
C ILE A 362 15.77 -25.33 -20.99
N VAL A 363 14.81 -24.79 -21.75
CA VAL A 363 14.11 -25.47 -22.85
C VAL A 363 14.58 -24.99 -24.24
N VAL A 364 15.73 -24.31 -24.33
CA VAL A 364 16.33 -23.85 -25.61
C VAL A 364 17.68 -24.49 -25.84
#